data_AF-A0A925IZD2-F1
#
_entry.id   AF-A0A925IZD2-F1
#
_cell.length_a   1.000
_cell.length_b   1.000
_cell.length_c   1.000
_cell.angle_alpha   90.00
_cell.angle_beta   90.00
_cell.angle_gamma   90.00
#
_symmetry.space_group_name_H-M   'P 1'
#
loop_
_entity.id
_entity.type
_entity.pdbx_description
1 polymer ?
#
loop_
_entity_poly.entity_id
_entity_poly.type
_entity_poly.pdbx_seq_one_letter_code
_entity_poly.pdbx_strand_id
1 'polypeptide(L)'
;MELSDELLEEIGAYLSGRLTAAEKARFEARLQADSDLRDEVATQREIKQGLQFLIQKERFKAMHADLQQRGLLDDTDASETRPAETRPVKEVPLLKQPVVRPLWTYIAVAASLVLVLGLGWMIYQNRSDDRIRVAQNAQAFDAAFSAVPKPVPVAPSDPDRVAAPLPAAPSSPDSIRLLNAVGALQVQELPAAIDSLRVLAQGAPGHWSASAEWYLALAYLKADQRDQAQPLLARMAALNGHPYQREAQSLRRQLDSSSEKP
;
A
#
# COMPACT_ATOMS: atom_id res chain seq x y z
N MET A 1 39.82 9.42 -9.01
CA MET A 1 39.75 8.49 -10.16
C MET A 1 38.71 9.02 -11.12
N GLU A 2 38.95 8.97 -12.43
CA GLU A 2 37.88 9.18 -13.41
C GLU A 2 37.01 7.93 -13.43
N LEU A 3 35.73 8.08 -13.10
CA LEU A 3 34.74 7.01 -13.20
C LEU A 3 34.52 6.72 -14.69
N SER A 4 34.83 5.51 -15.13
CA SER A 4 34.45 5.10 -16.48
C SER A 4 32.94 4.88 -16.54
N ASP A 5 32.32 5.26 -17.66
CA ASP A 5 30.88 5.02 -17.89
C ASP A 5 30.53 3.53 -17.74
N GLU A 6 31.46 2.65 -18.10
CA GLU A 6 31.35 1.19 -17.95
C GLU A 6 31.28 0.75 -16.47
N LEU A 7 32.05 1.40 -15.59
CA LEU A 7 31.99 1.12 -14.15
C LEU A 7 30.66 1.59 -13.53
N LEU A 8 30.16 2.76 -13.94
CA LEU A 8 28.86 3.25 -13.49
C LEU A 8 27.72 2.33 -13.92
N GLU A 9 27.78 1.81 -15.16
CA GLU A 9 26.78 0.86 -15.66
C GLU A 9 26.83 -0.47 -14.91
N GLU A 10 28.03 -1.00 -14.63
CA GLU A 10 28.23 -2.23 -13.87
C GLU A 10 27.70 -2.09 -12.42
N ILE A 11 27.98 -0.95 -11.76
CA ILE A 11 27.43 -0.63 -10.44
C ILE A 11 25.91 -0.55 -10.49
N GLY A 12 25.35 0.10 -11.51
CA GLY A 12 23.91 0.18 -11.74
C GLY A 12 23.26 -1.20 -11.93
N ALA A 13 23.89 -2.08 -12.71
CA ALA A 13 23.46 -3.46 -12.91
C ALA A 13 23.51 -4.28 -11.61
N TYR A 14 24.59 -4.12 -10.82
CA TYR A 14 24.72 -4.74 -9.50
C TYR A 14 23.64 -4.27 -8.53
N LEU A 15 23.45 -2.95 -8.38
CA LEU A 15 22.45 -2.36 -7.48
C LEU A 15 20.99 -2.59 -7.91
N SER A 16 20.76 -3.03 -9.15
CA SER A 16 19.45 -3.43 -9.66
C SER A 16 19.26 -4.94 -9.78
N GLY A 17 20.28 -5.74 -9.47
CA GLY A 17 20.23 -7.21 -9.54
C GLY A 17 20.13 -7.76 -10.97
N ARG A 18 20.66 -7.03 -11.97
CA ARG A 18 20.68 -7.44 -13.38
C ARG A 18 21.92 -8.27 -13.75
N LEU A 19 22.92 -8.33 -12.88
CA LEU A 19 24.10 -9.19 -13.08
C LEU A 19 23.73 -10.68 -12.95
N THR A 20 24.32 -11.52 -13.80
CA THR A 20 24.25 -12.98 -13.64
C THR A 20 24.98 -13.42 -12.36
N ALA A 21 24.75 -14.65 -11.91
CA ALA A 21 25.39 -15.17 -10.70
C ALA A 21 26.94 -15.13 -10.78
N ALA A 22 27.50 -15.43 -11.96
CA ALA A 22 28.94 -15.43 -12.18
C ALA A 22 29.53 -14.00 -12.19
N GLU A 23 28.85 -13.05 -12.84
CA GLU A 23 29.25 -11.64 -12.87
C GLU A 23 29.15 -11.01 -11.48
N LYS A 24 28.06 -11.28 -10.77
CA LYS A 24 27.85 -10.81 -9.41
C LYS A 24 28.96 -11.30 -8.47
N ALA A 25 29.33 -12.59 -8.54
CA ALA A 25 30.41 -13.12 -7.72
C ALA A 25 31.77 -12.46 -8.00
N ARG A 26 32.08 -12.19 -9.29
CA ARG A 26 33.29 -11.45 -9.68
C ARG A 26 33.27 -10.01 -9.19
N PHE A 27 32.12 -9.35 -9.31
CA PHE A 27 31.93 -7.98 -8.84
C PHE A 27 32.08 -7.89 -7.32
N GLU A 28 31.48 -8.83 -6.57
CA GLU A 28 31.61 -8.90 -5.11
C GLU A 28 33.06 -9.18 -4.66
N ALA A 29 33.81 -10.00 -5.40
CA ALA A 29 35.23 -10.20 -5.14
C ALA A 29 36.05 -8.91 -5.35
N ARG A 30 35.78 -8.15 -6.41
CA ARG A 30 36.37 -6.82 -6.63
C ARG A 30 35.97 -5.85 -5.51
N LEU A 31 34.72 -5.89 -5.08
CA LEU A 31 34.20 -5.07 -3.97
C LEU A 31 34.91 -5.38 -2.64
N GLN A 32 35.43 -6.59 -2.44
CA GLN A 32 36.22 -6.91 -1.23
C GLN A 32 37.65 -6.39 -1.33
N ALA A 33 38.24 -6.41 -2.53
CA ALA A 33 39.62 -6.04 -2.77
C ALA A 33 39.85 -4.53 -2.95
N ASP A 34 38.85 -3.81 -3.46
CA ASP A 34 38.96 -2.41 -3.85
C ASP A 34 38.12 -1.50 -2.92
N SER A 35 38.79 -0.63 -2.17
CA SER A 35 38.14 0.33 -1.29
C SER A 35 37.40 1.42 -2.05
N ASP A 36 37.96 1.90 -3.15
CA ASP A 36 37.42 3.03 -3.91
C ASP A 36 36.12 2.60 -4.60
N LEU A 37 36.08 1.36 -5.09
CA LEU A 37 34.87 0.75 -5.63
C LEU A 37 33.76 0.59 -4.58
N ARG A 38 34.11 0.25 -3.33
CA ARG A 38 33.11 0.17 -2.24
C ARG A 38 32.50 1.52 -1.95
N ASP A 39 33.33 2.55 -1.88
CA ASP A 39 32.90 3.90 -1.56
C ASP A 39 31.95 4.42 -2.65
N GLU A 40 32.28 4.21 -3.93
CA GLU A 40 31.41 4.57 -5.04
C GLU A 40 30.06 3.81 -4.99
N VAL A 41 30.08 2.50 -4.72
CA VAL A 41 28.85 1.70 -4.59
C VAL A 41 27.99 2.17 -3.41
N ALA A 42 28.62 2.62 -2.32
CA ALA A 42 27.93 3.21 -1.18
C ALA A 42 27.29 4.55 -1.55
N THR A 43 28.02 5.44 -2.23
CA THR A 43 27.51 6.73 -2.71
C THR A 43 26.33 6.56 -3.65
N GLN A 44 26.41 5.67 -4.64
CA GLN A 44 25.28 5.42 -5.55
C GLN A 44 24.08 4.80 -4.86
N ARG A 45 24.30 3.98 -3.82
CA ARG A 45 23.21 3.45 -3.00
C ARG A 45 22.52 4.57 -2.23
N GLU A 46 23.27 5.50 -1.64
CA GLU A 46 22.74 6.66 -0.94
C GLU A 46 21.95 7.58 -1.88
N ILE A 47 22.48 7.90 -3.05
CA ILE A 47 21.77 8.70 -4.07
C ILE A 47 20.45 8.04 -4.45
N LYS A 48 20.47 6.73 -4.72
CA LYS A 48 19.26 5.97 -5.07
C LYS A 48 18.23 5.97 -3.95
N GLN A 49 18.67 5.81 -2.70
CA GLN A 49 17.80 5.86 -1.52
C GLN A 49 17.22 7.27 -1.30
N GLY A 50 18.05 8.31 -1.43
CA GLY A 50 17.62 9.71 -1.34
C GLY A 50 16.59 10.09 -2.41
N LEU A 51 16.80 9.66 -3.65
CA LEU A 51 15.84 9.89 -4.73
C LEU A 51 14.52 9.15 -4.48
N GLN A 52 14.57 7.92 -3.97
CA GLN A 52 13.38 7.18 -3.54
C GLN A 52 12.63 7.90 -2.41
N PHE A 53 13.35 8.48 -1.44
CA PHE A 53 12.77 9.28 -0.37
C PHE A 53 12.07 10.54 -0.89
N LEU A 54 12.69 11.25 -1.85
CA LEU A 54 12.10 12.43 -2.49
C LEU A 54 10.79 12.09 -3.24
N ILE A 55 10.78 11.00 -4.01
CA ILE A 55 9.59 10.50 -4.69
C ILE A 55 8.48 10.16 -3.69
N GLN A 56 8.82 9.55 -2.55
CA GLN A 56 7.85 9.25 -1.50
C GLN A 56 7.30 10.52 -0.84
N LYS A 57 8.14 11.53 -0.60
CA LYS A 57 7.73 12.81 -0.02
C LYS A 57 6.75 13.57 -0.91
N GLU A 58 6.96 13.58 -2.23
CA GLU A 58 6.00 14.19 -3.16
C GLU A 58 4.66 13.45 -3.17
N ARG A 59 4.69 12.11 -3.19
CA ARG A 59 3.48 11.29 -3.12
C ARG A 59 2.71 11.51 -1.82
N PHE A 60 3.42 11.67 -0.71
CA PHE A 60 2.82 11.98 0.59
C PHE A 60 2.10 13.34 0.57
N LYS A 61 2.73 14.38 0.00
CA LYS A 61 2.09 15.70 -0.16
C LYS A 61 0.85 15.64 -1.05
N ALA A 62 0.92 14.91 -2.16
CA ALA A 62 -0.22 14.75 -3.06
C ALA A 62 -1.39 14.03 -2.38
N MET A 63 -1.09 12.98 -1.60
CA MET A 63 -2.09 12.25 -0.82
C MET A 63 -2.70 13.13 0.29
N HIS A 64 -1.90 13.93 1.00
CA HIS A 64 -2.40 14.88 1.98
C HIS A 64 -3.35 15.92 1.36
N ALA A 65 -3.00 16.45 0.19
CA ALA A 65 -3.84 17.41 -0.53
C ALA A 65 -5.18 16.79 -0.96
N ASP A 66 -5.17 15.55 -1.47
CA ASP A 66 -6.38 14.81 -1.85
C ASP A 66 -7.28 14.51 -0.63
N LEU A 67 -6.69 14.12 0.50
CA LEU A 67 -7.44 13.88 1.74
C LEU A 67 -8.07 15.16 2.32
N GLN A 68 -7.37 16.29 2.21
CA GLN A 68 -7.88 17.60 2.63
C GLN A 68 -9.01 18.08 1.72
N GLN A 69 -8.89 17.88 0.41
CA GLN A 69 -9.95 18.21 -0.56
C GLN A 69 -11.23 17.40 -0.32
N ARG A 70 -11.09 16.16 0.16
CA ARG A 70 -12.22 15.28 0.49
C ARG A 70 -12.82 15.56 1.88
N GLY A 71 -12.26 16.49 2.66
CA GLY A 71 -12.74 16.82 4.01
C GLY A 71 -12.54 15.70 5.03
N LEU A 72 -11.66 14.72 4.75
CA LEU A 72 -11.32 13.64 5.69
C LEU A 72 -10.29 14.07 6.75
N LEU A 73 -9.71 15.26 6.57
CA LEU A 73 -8.81 15.90 7.52
C LEU A 73 -9.48 17.21 7.98
N ASP A 74 -10.54 17.08 8.78
CA ASP A 74 -11.13 18.20 9.50
C ASP A 74 -10.71 18.06 10.98
N ASP A 75 -9.89 19.00 11.44
CA ASP A 75 -9.54 19.12 12.85
C ASP A 75 -10.86 19.36 13.61
N THR A 76 -11.26 18.36 14.37
CA THR A 76 -12.53 18.37 15.10
C THR A 76 -12.37 19.27 16.32
N ASP A 77 -12.62 20.56 16.16
CA ASP A 77 -12.86 21.49 17.27
C ASP A 77 -13.77 22.64 16.80
N ALA A 78 -15.05 22.33 16.55
CA ALA A 78 -16.13 23.32 16.56
C ALA A 78 -17.52 22.66 16.54
N SER A 79 -17.87 21.96 17.61
CA SER A 79 -19.30 21.83 17.96
C SER A 79 -19.73 23.09 18.70
N GLU A 80 -19.90 24.19 17.97
CA GLU A 80 -20.67 25.34 18.44
C GLU A 80 -22.12 25.23 17.93
N THR A 81 -22.96 24.86 18.88
CA THR A 81 -24.38 25.22 18.95
C THR A 81 -24.65 26.63 18.46
N ARG A 82 -25.69 26.81 17.60
CA ARG A 82 -26.65 27.93 17.65
C ARG A 82 -27.81 27.75 16.63
N PRO A 83 -28.94 28.45 16.82
CA PRO A 83 -30.29 27.89 16.74
C PRO A 83 -31.07 28.39 15.53
N ALA A 84 -32.28 27.84 15.38
CA ALA A 84 -33.29 28.21 14.41
C ALA A 84 -33.57 29.72 14.35
N GLU A 85 -33.53 30.29 13.13
CA GLU A 85 -34.22 31.54 12.80
C GLU A 85 -35.12 31.33 11.58
N THR A 86 -36.42 31.38 11.84
CA THR A 86 -37.52 31.49 10.89
C THR A 86 -37.44 32.82 10.15
N ARG A 87 -37.37 32.78 8.82
CA ARG A 87 -37.56 33.96 7.95
C ARG A 87 -39.03 34.11 7.54
N PRO A 88 -39.59 35.33 7.54
CA PRO A 88 -40.95 35.58 7.11
C PRO A 88 -41.07 35.46 5.59
N VAL A 89 -42.13 34.76 5.17
CA VAL A 89 -42.51 34.55 3.77
C VAL A 89 -42.96 35.88 3.16
N LYS A 90 -42.30 36.29 2.07
CA LYS A 90 -42.70 37.44 1.25
C LYS A 90 -43.59 36.94 0.13
N GLU A 91 -44.88 37.26 0.21
CA GLU A 91 -45.88 36.90 -0.80
C GLU A 91 -45.62 37.66 -2.10
N VAL A 92 -45.57 36.93 -3.22
CA VAL A 92 -45.39 37.45 -4.58
C VAL A 92 -46.74 37.34 -5.30
N PRO A 93 -47.23 38.37 -6.00
CA PRO A 93 -48.52 38.33 -6.67
C PRO A 93 -48.53 37.33 -7.82
N LEU A 94 -49.57 36.48 -7.83
CA LEU A 94 -49.82 35.43 -8.82
C LEU A 94 -50.17 36.03 -10.18
N LEU A 95 -49.22 35.96 -11.13
CA LEU A 95 -49.49 36.13 -12.55
C LEU A 95 -50.19 34.88 -13.09
N LYS A 96 -51.39 35.08 -13.66
CA LYS A 96 -52.23 34.07 -14.32
C LYS A 96 -51.45 33.42 -15.48
N GLN A 97 -51.21 32.12 -15.40
CA GLN A 97 -50.63 31.34 -16.49
C GLN A 97 -51.73 30.82 -17.44
N PRO A 98 -51.48 30.79 -18.76
CA PRO A 98 -52.41 30.24 -19.74
C PRO A 98 -52.41 28.70 -19.68
N VAL A 99 -53.59 28.11 -19.76
CA VAL A 99 -53.83 26.67 -19.77
C VAL A 99 -53.34 26.08 -21.09
N VAL A 100 -52.14 25.50 -21.10
CA VAL A 100 -51.65 24.66 -22.19
C VAL A 100 -52.05 23.20 -21.95
N ARG A 101 -52.58 22.58 -23.02
CA ARG A 101 -53.26 21.27 -23.07
C ARG A 101 -52.35 20.08 -22.64
N PRO A 102 -52.95 18.96 -22.18
CA PRO A 102 -52.30 17.94 -21.35
C PRO A 102 -51.62 16.82 -22.16
N LEU A 103 -50.69 17.16 -23.06
CA LEU A 103 -49.86 16.14 -23.73
C LEU A 103 -48.42 16.04 -23.18
N TRP A 104 -48.00 17.02 -22.38
CA TRP A 104 -46.66 17.05 -21.76
C TRP A 104 -46.55 16.23 -20.47
N THR A 105 -47.66 15.94 -19.82
CA THR A 105 -47.69 15.11 -18.61
C THR A 105 -47.25 13.67 -18.89
N TYR A 106 -47.59 13.11 -20.06
CA TYR A 106 -47.15 11.77 -20.45
C TYR A 106 -45.65 11.68 -20.75
N ILE A 107 -45.05 12.74 -21.32
CA ILE A 107 -43.61 12.80 -21.59
C ILE A 107 -42.82 12.97 -20.28
N ALA A 108 -43.32 13.78 -19.35
CA ALA A 108 -42.69 13.98 -18.04
C ALA A 108 -42.73 12.71 -17.15
N VAL A 109 -43.81 11.93 -17.22
CA VAL A 109 -43.95 10.66 -16.46
C VAL A 109 -43.05 9.56 -17.04
N ALA A 110 -42.87 9.50 -18.37
CA ALA A 110 -41.95 8.53 -18.98
C ALA A 110 -40.47 8.83 -18.62
N ALA A 111 -40.08 10.10 -18.61
CA ALA A 111 -38.71 10.50 -18.27
C ALA A 111 -38.33 10.21 -16.81
N SER A 112 -39.27 10.35 -15.86
CA SER A 112 -39.02 10.06 -14.45
C SER A 112 -38.85 8.56 -14.17
N LEU A 113 -39.60 7.69 -14.85
CA LEU A 113 -39.44 6.23 -14.74
C LEU A 113 -38.08 5.76 -15.26
N VAL A 114 -37.60 6.33 -16.38
CA VAL A 114 -36.27 6.02 -16.93
C VAL A 114 -35.16 6.48 -15.98
N LEU A 115 -35.31 7.66 -15.36
CA LEU A 115 -34.33 8.18 -14.38
C LEU A 115 -34.27 7.30 -13.13
N VAL A 116 -35.42 6.90 -12.58
CA VAL A 116 -35.48 6.03 -11.39
C VAL A 116 -34.94 4.63 -11.68
N LEU A 117 -35.29 4.04 -12.83
CA LEU A 117 -34.75 2.75 -13.26
C LEU A 117 -33.25 2.84 -13.55
N GLY A 118 -32.79 3.93 -14.18
CA GLY A 118 -31.39 4.18 -14.48
C GLY A 118 -30.53 4.36 -13.21
N LEU A 119 -30.97 5.22 -12.27
CA LEU A 119 -30.29 5.36 -10.97
C LEU A 119 -30.36 4.07 -10.15
N GLY A 120 -31.51 3.39 -10.17
CA GLY A 120 -31.69 2.11 -9.49
C GLY A 120 -30.72 1.05 -10.00
N TRP A 121 -30.57 0.95 -11.33
CA TRP A 121 -29.60 0.07 -11.99
C TRP A 121 -28.16 0.44 -11.64
N MET A 122 -27.80 1.73 -11.71
CA MET A 122 -26.46 2.22 -11.39
C MET A 122 -26.06 1.91 -9.93
N ILE A 123 -26.96 2.15 -8.97
CA ILE A 123 -26.72 1.85 -7.54
C ILE A 123 -26.64 0.34 -7.32
N TYR A 124 -27.47 -0.45 -8.02
CA TYR A 124 -27.44 -1.91 -7.93
C TYR A 124 -26.11 -2.48 -8.44
N GLN A 125 -25.65 -2.01 -9.60
CA GLN A 125 -24.40 -2.44 -10.22
C GLN A 125 -23.18 -2.04 -9.37
N ASN A 126 -23.16 -0.81 -8.83
CA ASN A 126 -22.07 -0.37 -7.95
C ASN A 126 -22.00 -1.22 -6.66
N ARG A 127 -23.15 -1.60 -6.08
CA ARG A 127 -23.17 -2.45 -4.88
C ARG A 127 -22.76 -3.89 -5.15
N SER A 128 -23.02 -4.44 -6.34
CA SER A 128 -22.52 -5.78 -6.70
C SER A 128 -21.00 -5.77 -6.87
N ASP A 129 -20.46 -4.73 -7.51
CA ASP A 129 -19.03 -4.62 -7.77
C ASP A 129 -18.22 -4.50 -6.47
N ASP A 130 -18.70 -3.69 -5.51
CA ASP A 130 -18.09 -3.58 -4.18
C ASP A 130 -18.09 -4.92 -3.43
N ARG A 131 -19.20 -5.66 -3.47
CA ARG A 131 -19.29 -6.98 -2.80
C ARG A 131 -18.34 -8.00 -3.40
N ILE A 132 -18.21 -8.01 -4.73
CA ILE A 132 -17.28 -8.90 -5.44
C ILE A 132 -15.85 -8.54 -5.07
N ARG A 133 -15.49 -7.25 -5.08
CA ARG A 133 -14.15 -6.79 -4.69
C ARG A 133 -13.79 -7.16 -3.26
N VAL A 134 -14.69 -6.90 -2.31
CA VAL A 134 -14.47 -7.26 -0.89
C VAL A 134 -14.29 -8.78 -0.74
N ALA A 135 -15.10 -9.59 -1.43
CA ALA A 135 -14.98 -11.04 -1.40
C ALA A 135 -13.64 -11.52 -1.99
N GLN A 136 -13.20 -10.94 -3.11
CA GLN A 136 -11.90 -11.24 -3.72
C GLN A 136 -10.74 -10.87 -2.78
N ASN A 137 -10.81 -9.70 -2.14
CA ASN A 137 -9.79 -9.24 -1.21
C ASN A 137 -9.70 -10.15 0.02
N ALA A 138 -10.84 -10.59 0.55
CA ALA A 138 -10.90 -11.57 1.63
C ALA A 138 -10.28 -12.92 1.21
N GLN A 139 -10.62 -13.44 0.03
CA GLN A 139 -10.03 -14.68 -0.49
C GLN A 139 -8.51 -14.55 -0.69
N ALA A 140 -8.04 -13.43 -1.24
CA ALA A 140 -6.63 -13.15 -1.46
C ALA A 140 -5.88 -13.04 -0.12
N PHE A 141 -6.49 -12.42 0.89
CA PHE A 141 -5.97 -12.40 2.25
C PHE A 141 -5.87 -13.82 2.83
N ASP A 142 -6.96 -14.59 2.81
CA ASP A 142 -7.01 -15.92 3.42
C ASP A 142 -6.00 -16.89 2.77
N ALA A 143 -5.80 -16.79 1.45
CA ALA A 143 -4.84 -17.60 0.72
C ALA A 143 -3.37 -17.23 1.03
N ALA A 144 -3.10 -15.96 1.34
CA ALA A 144 -1.74 -15.44 1.53
C ALA A 144 -1.34 -15.30 3.02
N PHE A 145 -2.31 -15.31 3.92
CA PHE A 145 -2.09 -15.09 5.35
C PHE A 145 -1.52 -16.34 6.04
N SER A 146 -0.43 -16.16 6.77
CA SER A 146 0.11 -17.14 7.72
C SER A 146 0.22 -16.49 9.10
N ALA A 147 -0.29 -17.15 10.13
CA ALA A 147 -0.20 -16.66 11.51
C ALA A 147 1.25 -16.62 12.03
N VAL A 148 2.15 -17.39 11.41
CA VAL A 148 3.56 -17.47 11.77
C VAL A 148 4.39 -16.76 10.69
N PRO A 149 5.09 -15.67 11.03
CA PRO A 149 6.05 -15.03 10.13
C PRO A 149 7.16 -15.98 9.70
N LYS A 150 7.81 -15.70 8.57
CA LYS A 150 8.98 -16.46 8.13
C LYS A 150 10.08 -16.36 9.20
N PRO A 151 10.89 -17.40 9.44
CA PRO A 151 11.99 -17.31 10.38
C PRO A 151 13.09 -16.37 9.86
N VAL A 152 13.87 -15.80 10.78
CA VAL A 152 15.08 -15.05 10.44
C VAL A 152 16.05 -16.00 9.72
N PRO A 153 16.68 -15.59 8.59
CA PRO A 153 17.70 -16.39 7.95
C PRO A 153 18.86 -16.66 8.93
N VAL A 154 19.14 -17.94 9.20
CA VAL A 154 20.30 -18.33 10.01
C VAL A 154 21.55 -18.11 9.16
N ALA A 155 22.42 -17.19 9.56
CA ALA A 155 23.72 -17.05 8.92
C ALA A 155 24.50 -18.37 9.07
N PRO A 156 25.17 -18.87 8.01
CA PRO A 156 25.98 -20.08 8.12
C PRO A 156 27.01 -19.91 9.24
N SER A 157 27.07 -20.89 10.15
CA SER A 157 28.08 -20.94 11.21
C SER A 157 29.43 -21.20 10.54
N ASP A 158 30.24 -20.17 10.39
CA ASP A 158 31.61 -20.29 9.93
C ASP A 158 32.47 -20.80 11.10
N PRO A 159 32.99 -22.04 11.06
CA PRO A 159 33.78 -22.61 12.15
C PRO A 159 35.13 -21.91 12.35
N ASP A 160 35.61 -21.13 11.38
CA ASP A 160 36.87 -20.38 11.46
C ASP A 160 36.68 -18.96 12.04
N ARG A 161 35.44 -18.53 12.28
CA ARG A 161 35.17 -17.31 13.07
C ARG A 161 35.36 -17.63 14.55
N VAL A 162 36.40 -17.05 15.16
CA VAL A 162 36.52 -16.89 16.63
C VAL A 162 35.42 -15.95 17.11
N ALA A 163 34.17 -16.42 17.14
CA ALA A 163 33.02 -15.64 17.56
C ALA A 163 32.59 -16.09 18.95
N ALA A 164 32.35 -15.11 19.81
CA ALA A 164 31.66 -15.25 21.08
C ALA A 164 30.38 -16.10 20.92
N PRO A 165 29.93 -16.81 21.97
CA PRO A 165 28.76 -17.67 21.91
C PRO A 165 27.61 -16.99 21.17
N LEU A 166 27.08 -17.65 20.13
CA LEU A 166 25.85 -17.24 19.46
C LEU A 166 24.80 -17.04 20.58
N PRO A 167 24.34 -15.79 20.83
CA PRO A 167 23.25 -15.63 21.78
C PRO A 167 22.07 -16.41 21.20
N ALA A 168 21.56 -17.39 21.96
CA ALA A 168 20.24 -17.95 21.70
C ALA A 168 19.31 -16.75 21.52
N ALA A 169 18.84 -16.51 20.29
CA ALA A 169 18.32 -15.21 19.89
C ALA A 169 17.30 -14.73 20.93
N PRO A 170 17.61 -13.71 21.75
CA PRO A 170 16.59 -13.12 22.58
C PRO A 170 15.51 -12.63 21.63
N SER A 171 14.25 -12.98 21.89
CA SER A 171 13.11 -12.48 21.13
C SER A 171 13.19 -10.96 21.14
N SER A 172 13.58 -10.38 19.99
CA SER A 172 13.69 -8.93 19.85
C SER A 172 12.33 -8.29 20.20
N PRO A 173 12.30 -7.11 20.83
CA PRO A 173 11.05 -6.37 21.03
C PRO A 173 10.19 -6.28 19.74
N ASP A 174 10.85 -6.19 18.58
CA ASP A 174 10.21 -6.14 17.27
C ASP A 174 9.54 -7.47 16.86
N SER A 175 10.10 -8.62 17.25
CA SER A 175 9.49 -9.91 16.97
C SER A 175 8.20 -10.10 17.75
N ILE A 176 8.18 -9.66 19.02
CA ILE A 176 6.98 -9.70 19.86
C ILE A 176 5.90 -8.75 19.34
N ARG A 177 6.29 -7.52 18.96
CA ARG A 177 5.38 -6.54 18.34
C ARG A 177 4.75 -7.07 17.06
N LEU A 178 5.56 -7.70 16.20
CA LEU A 178 5.05 -8.32 14.97
C LEU A 178 4.04 -9.42 15.27
N LEU A 179 4.37 -10.36 16.16
CA LEU A 179 3.47 -11.47 16.51
C LEU A 179 2.14 -10.98 17.08
N ASN A 180 2.17 -9.96 17.95
CA ASN A 180 0.96 -9.36 18.49
C ASN A 180 0.10 -8.72 17.39
N ALA A 181 0.72 -8.00 16.45
CA ALA A 181 -0.01 -7.37 15.35
C ALA A 181 -0.60 -8.41 14.38
N VAL A 182 0.13 -9.50 14.10
CA VAL A 182 -0.38 -10.62 13.29
C VAL A 182 -1.53 -11.34 14.00
N GLY A 183 -1.45 -11.51 15.33
CA GLY A 183 -2.55 -12.03 16.15
C GLY A 183 -3.79 -11.13 16.08
N ALA A 184 -3.61 -9.81 16.15
CA ALA A 184 -4.71 -8.85 16.02
C ALA A 184 -5.42 -8.94 14.65
N LEU A 185 -4.71 -9.28 13.57
CA LEU A 185 -5.32 -9.55 12.25
C LEU A 185 -6.24 -10.77 12.24
N GLN A 186 -6.00 -11.77 13.10
CA GLN A 186 -6.87 -12.94 13.23
C GLN A 186 -8.17 -12.59 13.97
N VAL A 187 -8.06 -11.75 15.01
CA VAL A 187 -9.18 -11.34 15.88
C VAL A 187 -10.01 -10.19 15.27
N GLN A 188 -9.72 -9.79 14.02
CA GLN A 188 -10.38 -8.70 13.28
C GLN A 188 -10.19 -7.29 13.87
N GLU A 189 -9.17 -7.09 14.71
CA GLU A 189 -8.73 -5.79 15.23
C GLU A 189 -7.90 -5.02 14.16
N LEU A 190 -8.52 -4.77 13.00
CA LEU A 190 -7.85 -4.28 11.80
C LEU A 190 -7.16 -2.92 11.97
N PRO A 191 -7.81 -1.88 12.53
CA PRO A 191 -7.18 -0.56 12.64
C PRO A 191 -5.92 -0.58 13.52
N ALA A 192 -6.01 -1.19 14.71
CA ALA A 192 -4.89 -1.30 15.63
C ALA A 192 -3.74 -2.16 15.06
N ALA A 193 -4.07 -3.23 14.34
CA ALA A 193 -3.08 -4.05 13.65
C ALA A 193 -2.36 -3.26 12.54
N ILE A 194 -3.11 -2.51 11.71
CA ILE A 194 -2.56 -1.67 10.65
C ILE A 194 -1.58 -0.63 11.22
N ASP A 195 -1.96 0.06 12.29
CA ASP A 195 -1.09 1.08 12.89
C ASP A 195 0.18 0.47 13.48
N SER A 196 0.05 -0.66 14.19
CA SER A 196 1.20 -1.38 14.76
C SER A 196 2.16 -1.87 13.67
N LEU A 197 1.62 -2.44 12.59
CA LEU A 197 2.41 -2.91 11.45
C LEU A 197 3.05 -1.77 10.68
N ARG A 198 2.37 -0.63 10.55
CA ARG A 198 2.90 0.56 9.87
C ARG A 198 4.12 1.11 10.61
N VAL A 199 4.04 1.25 11.93
CA VAL A 199 5.18 1.72 12.75
C VAL A 199 6.36 0.75 12.62
N LEU A 200 6.10 -0.56 12.66
CA LEU A 200 7.14 -1.57 12.57
C LEU A 200 7.79 -1.63 11.16
N ALA A 201 6.98 -1.46 10.11
CA ALA A 201 7.45 -1.41 8.73
C ALA A 201 8.33 -0.17 8.45
N GLN A 202 8.04 0.96 9.10
CA GLN A 202 8.82 2.20 8.99
C GLN A 202 10.08 2.24 9.87
N GLY A 203 10.26 1.24 10.75
CA GLY A 203 11.41 1.13 11.63
C GLY A 203 12.73 0.79 10.92
N ALA A 204 13.75 0.43 11.71
CA ALA A 204 15.05 0.06 11.17
C ALA A 204 14.92 -1.12 10.18
N PRO A 205 15.56 -1.05 9.00
CA PRO A 205 15.46 -2.08 7.99
C PRO A 205 16.03 -3.41 8.51
N GLY A 206 15.23 -4.47 8.43
CA GLY A 206 15.62 -5.79 8.88
C GLY A 206 14.54 -6.84 8.60
N HIS A 207 14.75 -8.04 9.12
CA HIS A 207 13.81 -9.14 8.93
C HIS A 207 12.40 -8.80 9.46
N TRP A 208 12.30 -8.17 10.63
CA TRP A 208 11.02 -7.85 11.26
C TRP A 208 10.27 -6.73 10.55
N SER A 209 10.96 -5.69 10.07
CA SER A 209 10.33 -4.62 9.29
C SER A 209 9.85 -5.13 7.92
N ALA A 210 10.62 -6.00 7.26
CA ALA A 210 10.22 -6.64 6.01
C ALA A 210 9.00 -7.57 6.18
N SER A 211 8.95 -8.32 7.28
CA SER A 211 7.77 -9.09 7.65
C SER A 211 6.57 -8.17 7.95
N ALA A 212 6.79 -7.05 8.64
CA ALA A 212 5.74 -6.08 8.91
C ALA A 212 5.16 -5.46 7.62
N GLU A 213 6.01 -5.13 6.64
CA GLU A 213 5.57 -4.64 5.31
C GLU A 213 4.62 -5.63 4.62
N TRP A 214 4.92 -6.94 4.69
CA TRP A 214 4.05 -7.99 4.15
C TRP A 214 2.69 -8.04 4.84
N TYR A 215 2.70 -8.12 6.17
CA TYR A 215 1.46 -8.21 6.94
C TYR A 215 0.63 -6.93 6.86
N LEU A 216 1.27 -5.76 6.69
CA LEU A 216 0.59 -4.50 6.45
C LEU A 216 -0.17 -4.54 5.11
N ALA A 217 0.45 -5.06 4.05
CA ALA A 217 -0.22 -5.21 2.76
C ALA A 217 -1.43 -6.15 2.85
N LEU A 218 -1.30 -7.26 3.58
CA LEU A 218 -2.42 -8.18 3.85
C LEU A 218 -3.52 -7.50 4.69
N ALA A 219 -3.15 -6.74 5.71
CA ALA A 219 -4.09 -5.99 6.55
C ALA A 219 -4.91 -5.00 5.71
N TYR A 220 -4.27 -4.31 4.77
CA TYR A 220 -4.95 -3.42 3.83
C TYR A 220 -5.91 -4.16 2.91
N LEU A 221 -5.57 -5.35 2.40
CA LEU A 221 -6.52 -6.15 1.63
C LEU A 221 -7.74 -6.53 2.47
N LYS A 222 -7.53 -6.98 3.71
CA LYS A 222 -8.61 -7.34 4.62
C LYS A 222 -9.51 -6.16 5.00
N ALA A 223 -8.97 -4.94 5.00
CA ALA A 223 -9.71 -3.69 5.23
C ALA A 223 -10.37 -3.10 3.96
N ASP A 224 -10.37 -3.83 2.83
CA ASP A 224 -10.77 -3.33 1.49
C ASP A 224 -9.97 -2.11 1.00
N GLN A 225 -8.83 -1.82 1.62
CA GLN A 225 -7.92 -0.73 1.25
C GLN A 225 -6.94 -1.19 0.17
N ARG A 226 -7.47 -1.75 -0.93
CA ARG A 226 -6.66 -2.34 -2.02
C ARG A 226 -5.70 -1.33 -2.66
N ASP A 227 -6.10 -0.07 -2.70
CA ASP A 227 -5.28 1.04 -3.22
C ASP A 227 -4.02 1.27 -2.39
N GLN A 228 -4.05 0.96 -1.08
CA GLN A 228 -2.89 1.03 -0.20
C GLN A 228 -2.05 -0.26 -0.26
N ALA A 229 -2.68 -1.41 -0.46
CA ALA A 229 -1.99 -2.71 -0.56
C ALA A 229 -1.16 -2.83 -1.84
N GLN A 230 -1.71 -2.44 -2.99
CA GLN A 230 -1.06 -2.56 -4.30
C GLN A 230 0.36 -1.96 -4.39
N PRO A 231 0.60 -0.71 -3.97
CA PRO A 231 1.94 -0.12 -4.05
C PRO A 231 2.95 -0.83 -3.12
N LEU A 232 2.51 -1.31 -1.95
CA LEU A 232 3.36 -2.10 -1.06
C LEU A 232 3.74 -3.42 -1.71
N LEU A 233 2.77 -4.17 -2.22
CA LEU A 233 3.01 -5.44 -2.91
C LEU A 233 3.90 -5.25 -4.15
N ALA A 234 3.71 -4.17 -4.91
CA ALA A 234 4.53 -3.88 -6.08
C ALA A 234 6.00 -3.63 -5.70
N ARG A 235 6.23 -2.86 -4.63
CA ARG A 235 7.58 -2.61 -4.10
C ARG A 235 8.24 -3.90 -3.62
N MET A 236 7.54 -4.70 -2.84
CA MET A 236 8.06 -5.97 -2.31
C MET A 236 8.37 -6.98 -3.43
N ALA A 237 7.51 -7.04 -4.45
CA ALA A 237 7.71 -7.89 -5.62
C ALA A 237 8.96 -7.50 -6.44
N ALA A 238 9.29 -6.21 -6.47
CA ALA A 238 10.44 -5.65 -7.18
C ALA A 238 11.74 -5.65 -6.35
N LEU A 239 11.66 -5.74 -5.02
CA LEU A 239 12.82 -5.70 -4.15
C LEU A 239 13.50 -7.08 -4.09
N ASN A 240 14.66 -7.19 -4.73
CA ASN A 240 15.48 -8.40 -4.70
C ASN A 240 15.95 -8.73 -3.28
N GLY A 241 15.73 -9.97 -2.85
CA GLY A 241 16.08 -10.42 -1.50
C GLY A 241 15.05 -10.08 -0.43
N HIS A 242 13.90 -9.50 -0.81
CA HIS A 242 12.79 -9.36 0.13
C HIS A 242 12.27 -10.76 0.54
N PRO A 243 12.09 -11.06 1.84
CA PRO A 243 11.66 -12.39 2.30
C PRO A 243 10.33 -12.86 1.67
N TYR A 244 9.45 -11.93 1.31
CA TYR A 244 8.13 -12.18 0.74
C TYR A 244 8.00 -11.81 -0.75
N GLN A 245 9.13 -11.71 -1.49
CA GLN A 245 9.12 -11.27 -2.89
C GLN A 245 8.22 -12.13 -3.79
N ARG A 246 8.33 -13.46 -3.68
CA ARG A 246 7.59 -14.41 -4.52
C ARG A 246 6.09 -14.39 -4.20
N GLU A 247 5.75 -14.30 -2.93
CA GLU A 247 4.37 -14.21 -2.45
C GLU A 247 3.72 -12.91 -2.94
N ALA A 248 4.44 -11.78 -2.84
CA ALA A 248 3.96 -10.51 -3.37
C ALA A 248 3.72 -10.57 -4.89
N GLN A 249 4.60 -11.21 -5.66
CA GLN A 249 4.40 -11.42 -7.10
C GLN A 249 3.16 -12.29 -7.39
N SER A 250 3.00 -13.39 -6.66
CA SER A 250 1.86 -14.30 -6.82
C SER A 250 0.53 -13.59 -6.49
N LEU A 251 0.49 -12.90 -5.35
CA LEU A 251 -0.69 -12.19 -4.87
C LEU A 251 -1.10 -11.08 -5.84
N ARG A 252 -0.15 -10.33 -6.39
CA ARG A 252 -0.45 -9.32 -7.43
C ARG A 252 -1.09 -9.93 -8.66
N ARG A 253 -0.54 -11.03 -9.20
CA ARG A 253 -1.13 -11.72 -10.35
C ARG A 253 -2.56 -12.19 -10.07
N GLN A 254 -2.83 -12.69 -8.87
CA GLN A 254 -4.19 -13.09 -8.46
C GLN A 254 -5.15 -11.90 -8.44
N LEU A 255 -4.71 -10.76 -7.87
CA LEU A 255 -5.49 -9.53 -7.83
C LEU A 255 -5.76 -9.01 -9.25
N ASP A 256 -4.76 -8.98 -10.12
CA ASP A 256 -4.87 -8.47 -11.49
C ASP A 256 -5.76 -9.38 -12.36
N SER A 257 -5.54 -10.70 -12.34
CA SER A 257 -6.37 -11.67 -13.09
C SER A 257 -7.84 -11.69 -12.65
N SER A 258 -8.12 -11.32 -11.40
CA SER A 258 -9.49 -11.23 -10.87
C SER A 258 -10.20 -9.93 -11.27
N SER A 259 -9.45 -8.91 -11.73
CA SER A 259 -10.02 -7.67 -12.27
C SER A 259 -10.38 -7.76 -13.76
N GLU A 260 -9.90 -8.78 -14.47
CA GLU A 260 -10.15 -8.99 -15.90
C GLU A 260 -11.36 -9.90 -16.21
N LYS A 261 -12.02 -10.50 -15.20
CA LYS A 261 -13.23 -11.30 -15.43
C LYS A 261 -14.48 -10.41 -15.39
N PRO A 262 -15.15 -10.19 -16.54
CA PRO A 262 -16.43 -9.48 -16.61
C PRO A 262 -17.59 -10.31 -16.05
#